data_AF-A0A5J6X1G6-F1
#
_entry.id   AF-A0A5J6X1G6-F1
#
_cell.length_a   1.000
_cell.length_b   1.000
_cell.length_c   1.000
_cell.angle_alpha   90.00
_cell.angle_beta   90.00
_cell.angle_gamma   90.00
#
_symmetry.space_group_name_H-M   'P 1'
#
loop_
_entity.id
_entity.type
_entity.pdbx_description
1 polymer ?
#
loop_
_entity_poly.entity_id
_entity_poly.type
_entity_poly.pdbx_seq_one_letter_code
_entity_poly.pdbx_strand_id
1 'polypeptide(L)'
;MPMSIHGHEVMQMMLERGGLFTRESLRQAIVEAFGSDARFHTCSAEGMDADQLIDFLERKGKFVAAAEGFQTRADRICNHG
;
A
#
# COMPACT_ATOMS: atom_id res chain seq x y z
N MET A 1 17.49 -8.03 -12.15
CA MET A 1 16.66 -6.81 -12.10
C MET A 1 15.66 -7.03 -10.99
N PRO A 2 15.75 -6.38 -9.82
CA PRO A 2 14.80 -6.70 -8.75
C PRO A 2 13.41 -6.24 -9.17
N MET A 3 12.58 -7.21 -9.50
CA MET A 3 11.19 -7.09 -9.93
C MET A 3 10.31 -6.93 -8.69
N SER A 4 10.59 -5.89 -7.90
CA SER A 4 9.95 -5.66 -6.62
C SER A 4 9.36 -4.27 -6.60
N ILE A 5 8.08 -4.19 -6.27
CA ILE A 5 7.32 -2.93 -6.26
C ILE A 5 7.56 -2.26 -4.92
N HIS A 6 7.92 -0.98 -4.94
CA HIS A 6 8.13 -0.25 -3.69
C HIS A 6 6.77 0.03 -3.05
N GLY A 7 6.62 -0.12 -1.73
CA GLY A 7 5.35 0.14 -1.03
C GLY A 7 4.81 1.56 -1.24
N HIS A 8 5.66 2.50 -1.67
CA HIS A 8 5.25 3.83 -2.10
C HIS A 8 4.39 3.86 -3.37
N GLU A 9 4.58 2.94 -4.32
CA GLU A 9 3.74 2.88 -5.53
C GLU A 9 2.28 2.54 -5.18
N VAL A 10 2.07 1.63 -4.23
CA VAL A 10 0.73 1.32 -3.73
C VAL A 10 0.11 2.55 -3.06
N MET A 11 0.88 3.30 -2.28
CA MET A 11 0.39 4.54 -1.67
C MET A 11 0.06 5.62 -2.72
N GLN A 12 0.86 5.76 -3.78
CA GLN A 12 0.56 6.65 -4.91
C GLN A 12 -0.74 6.25 -5.60
N MET A 13 -0.91 4.95 -5.92
CA MET A 13 -2.15 4.44 -6.51
C MET A 13 -3.37 4.75 -5.62
N MET A 14 -3.26 4.58 -4.31
CA MET A 14 -4.34 4.92 -3.38
C MET A 14 -4.68 6.41 -3.39
N LEU A 15 -3.71 7.31 -3.59
CA LEU A 15 -3.95 8.75 -3.68
C LEU A 15 -4.58 9.15 -5.01
N GLU A 16 -4.11 8.56 -6.10
CA GLU A 16 -4.65 8.77 -7.45
C GLU A 16 -6.10 8.30 -7.53
N ARG A 17 -6.40 7.12 -6.98
CA ARG A 17 -7.78 6.60 -6.90
C ARG A 17 -8.62 7.41 -5.90
N GLY A 18 -8.02 7.88 -4.81
CA GLY A 18 -8.70 8.62 -3.75
C GLY A 18 -9.78 7.78 -3.03
N GLY A 19 -10.35 8.35 -1.96
CA GLY A 19 -11.46 7.71 -1.23
C GLY A 19 -11.04 6.79 -0.09
N LEU A 20 -12.01 6.05 0.45
CA LEU A 20 -11.84 5.12 1.55
C LEU A 20 -11.62 3.71 1.01
N PHE A 21 -10.57 3.05 1.48
CA PHE A 21 -10.28 1.66 1.14
C PHE A 21 -10.45 0.79 2.37
N THR A 22 -11.07 -0.38 2.20
CA THR A 22 -11.01 -1.45 3.19
C THR A 22 -9.81 -2.36 2.88
N ARG A 23 -9.48 -3.29 3.80
CA ARG A 23 -8.41 -4.27 3.55
C ARG A 23 -8.69 -5.07 2.28
N GLU A 24 -9.94 -5.46 2.07
CA GLU A 24 -10.37 -6.18 0.87
C GLU A 24 -10.30 -5.31 -0.39
N SER A 25 -10.84 -4.08 -0.35
CA SER A 25 -10.80 -3.17 -1.50
C SER A 25 -9.38 -2.76 -1.87
N LEU A 26 -8.51 -2.52 -0.88
CA LEU A 26 -7.10 -2.20 -1.14
C LEU A 26 -6.38 -3.42 -1.74
N ARG A 27 -6.60 -4.62 -1.19
CA ARG A 27 -6.01 -5.84 -1.75
C ARG A 27 -6.45 -6.04 -3.21
N GLN A 28 -7.74 -5.88 -3.50
CA GLN A 28 -8.27 -5.97 -4.86
C GLN A 28 -7.65 -4.91 -5.77
N ALA A 29 -7.55 -3.65 -5.32
CA ALA A 29 -6.95 -2.58 -6.09
C ALA A 29 -5.45 -2.83 -6.37
N ILE A 30 -4.72 -3.38 -5.39
CA ILE A 30 -3.32 -3.77 -5.56
C ILE A 30 -3.21 -4.89 -6.60
N VAL A 31 -4.03 -5.94 -6.48
CA VAL A 31 -4.06 -7.05 -7.43
C VAL A 31 -4.42 -6.58 -8.84
N GLU A 32 -5.35 -5.64 -8.97
CA GLU A 32 -5.78 -5.09 -10.26
C GLU A 32 -4.69 -4.20 -10.89
N ALA A 33 -4.00 -3.39 -10.08
CA ALA A 33 -2.98 -2.47 -10.56
C ALA A 33 -1.61 -3.13 -10.82
N PHE A 34 -1.22 -4.07 -9.96
CA PHE A 34 0.12 -4.66 -9.97
C PHE A 34 0.13 -6.17 -10.28
N GLY A 35 -1.01 -6.86 -10.14
CA GLY A 35 -1.14 -8.31 -10.30
C GLY A 35 -1.15 -9.07 -8.98
N SER A 36 -1.79 -10.26 -8.96
CA SER A 36 -1.80 -11.14 -7.77
C SER A 36 -0.43 -11.72 -7.40
N ASP A 37 0.52 -11.75 -8.34
CA ASP A 37 1.89 -12.24 -8.11
C ASP A 37 2.86 -11.10 -7.73
N ALA A 38 2.34 -9.88 -7.59
CA ALA A 38 3.13 -8.71 -7.27
C ALA A 38 3.83 -8.86 -5.91
N ARG A 39 5.16 -8.66 -5.92
CA ARG A 39 5.99 -8.68 -4.72
C ARG A 39 6.35 -7.26 -4.32
N PHE A 40 6.07 -6.93 -3.06
CA PHE A 40 6.29 -5.61 -2.50
C PHE A 40 7.50 -5.57 -1.60
N HIS A 41 8.19 -4.45 -1.60
CA HIS A 41 9.27 -4.17 -0.67
C HIS A 41 9.15 -2.75 -0.12
N THR A 42 9.65 -2.57 1.08
CA THR A 42 9.72 -1.33 1.84
C THR A 42 11.13 -1.20 2.39
N CYS A 43 11.50 0.00 2.84
CA CYS A 43 12.84 0.26 3.39
C CYS A 43 13.27 -0.65 4.55
N SER A 44 12.34 -1.40 5.17
CA SER A 44 12.63 -2.29 6.30
C SER A 44 12.20 -3.74 6.08
N ALA A 45 11.51 -4.06 4.99
CA ALA A 45 11.00 -5.41 4.72
C ALA A 45 10.84 -5.63 3.22
N GLU A 46 11.17 -6.81 2.71
CA GLU A 46 11.13 -7.17 1.28
C GLU A 46 10.36 -8.46 1.03
N GLY A 47 9.89 -8.67 -0.21
CA GLY A 47 9.22 -9.91 -0.61
C GLY A 47 7.82 -10.10 -0.01
N MET A 48 7.12 -9.01 0.29
CA MET A 48 5.77 -9.04 0.84
C MET A 48 4.72 -9.25 -0.25
N ASP A 49 3.64 -9.94 0.09
CA ASP A 49 2.40 -9.99 -0.71
C ASP A 49 1.55 -8.73 -0.44
N ALA A 50 0.52 -8.48 -1.25
CA ALA A 50 -0.46 -7.43 -1.03
C ALA A 50 -1.00 -7.42 0.41
N ASP A 51 -1.35 -8.56 0.99
CA ASP A 51 -1.90 -8.62 2.34
C ASP A 51 -0.85 -8.28 3.42
N GLN A 52 0.39 -8.77 3.25
CA GLN A 52 1.51 -8.44 4.15
C GLN A 52 1.88 -6.96 4.07
N LEU A 53 1.82 -6.36 2.88
CA LEU A 53 2.04 -4.93 2.71
C LEU A 53 0.95 -4.12 3.43
N ILE A 54 -0.31 -4.52 3.33
CA ILE A 54 -1.42 -3.86 4.02
C ILE A 54 -1.22 -3.92 5.54
N ASP A 55 -0.93 -5.10 6.09
CA ASP A 55 -0.63 -5.26 7.52
C ASP A 55 0.56 -4.39 7.95
N PHE A 56 1.63 -4.34 7.15
CA PHE A 56 2.79 -3.51 7.42
C PHE A 56 2.45 -2.01 7.45
N LEU A 57 1.68 -1.52 6.49
CA LEU A 57 1.27 -0.11 6.40
C LEU A 57 0.31 0.27 7.53
N GLU A 58 -0.57 -0.65 7.93
CA GLU A 58 -1.46 -0.50 9.09
C GLU A 58 -0.66 -0.39 10.39
N ARG A 59 0.28 -1.32 10.62
CA ARG A 59 1.18 -1.30 11.80
C ARG A 59 2.04 -0.06 11.87
N LYS A 60 2.53 0.43 10.73
CA LYS A 60 3.32 1.67 10.66
C LYS A 60 2.49 2.92 10.93
N GLY A 61 1.17 2.78 11.11
CA GLY A 61 0.25 3.91 11.25
C GLY A 61 0.34 4.79 10.02
N LYS A 62 0.44 4.22 8.81
CA LYS A 62 0.38 4.96 7.53
C LYS A 62 -1.06 5.12 7.03
N PHE A 63 -1.95 4.24 7.49
CA PHE A 63 -3.38 4.37 7.30
C PHE A 63 -4.02 5.28 8.35
N VAL A 64 -5.02 6.04 7.92
CA VAL A 64 -5.94 6.77 8.81
C VAL A 64 -7.22 5.97 8.85
N ALA A 65 -7.50 5.34 9.99
CA ALA A 65 -8.77 4.65 10.20
C ALA A 65 -9.92 5.67 10.15
N ALA A 66 -10.96 5.34 9.41
CA ALA A 66 -12.22 6.05 9.32
C ALA A 66 -13.36 5.07 9.65
N ALA A 67 -14.58 5.58 9.81
CA ALA A 67 -15.74 4.80 10.25
C ALA A 67 -16.02 3.54 9.41
N GLU A 68 -15.67 3.54 8.12
CA GLU A 68 -15.94 2.45 7.17
C GLU A 68 -14.69 1.87 6.49
N GLY A 69 -13.48 2.28 6.90
CA GLY A 69 -12.26 1.78 6.26
C GLY A 69 -11.03 2.59 6.65
N PHE A 70 -10.08 2.70 5.73
CA PHE A 70 -8.89 3.50 5.89
C PHE A 70 -8.55 4.32 4.65
N GLN A 71 -7.89 5.45 4.88
CA GLN A 71 -7.35 6.27 3.80
C GLN A 71 -5.84 6.45 4.00
N THR A 72 -5.11 6.52 2.89
CA THR A 72 -3.70 6.92 2.92
C THR A 72 -3.59 8.43 2.74
N ARG A 73 -2.60 9.07 3.36
CA ARG A 73 -2.34 10.50 3.19
C ARG A 73 -1.05 10.70 2.42
N ALA A 74 -1.08 11.57 1.41
CA ALA A 74 0.10 11.96 0.63
C ALA A 74 1.24 12.46 1.52
N ASP A 75 0.87 13.16 2.59
CA ASP A 75 1.77 13.69 3.62
C ASP A 75 2.60 12.61 4.35
N ARG A 76 2.19 11.33 4.29
CA ARG A 76 2.93 10.20 4.88
C ARG A 76 3.78 9.42 3.87
N ILE A 77 3.75 9.75 2.59
CA ILE A 77 4.70 9.19 1.62
C ILE A 77 6.05 9.85 1.90
N CYS A 78 6.98 9.08 2.47
CA CYS A 78 8.28 9.61 2.82
C CYS A 78 9.05 9.89 1.52
N ASN A 79 9.28 11.17 1.23
CA ASN A 79 10.22 11.63 0.21
C ASN A 79 11.64 11.36 0.72
N HIS A 80 12.04 10.09 0.75
CA HIS A 80 13.44 9.75 1.03
C HIS A 80 14.20 9.88 -0.28
N GLY A 81 14.82 11.05 -0.46
CA GLY A 81 15.89 11.25 -1.44
C GLY A 81 17.17 10.56 -1.03
#